data_AF-A0A0G4E4S5-F1
#
_entry.id   AF-A0A0G4E4S5-F1
#
_cell.length_a   1.000
_cell.length_b   1.000
_cell.length_c   1.000
_cell.angle_alpha   90.00
_cell.angle_beta   90.00
_cell.angle_gamma   90.00
#
_symmetry.space_group_name_H-M   'P 1'
#
loop_
_entity.id
_entity.type
_entity.pdbx_description
1 polymer ?
#
loop_
_entity_poly.entity_id
_entity_poly.type
_entity_poly.pdbx_seq_one_letter_code
_entity_poly.pdbx_strand_id
1 'polypeptide(L)'
;MGSLFRSTIYLQVQGQRPRIGGFFWQSDEIKLAVILQALFRTGGNMGKRWAIASDPKILARIAAQEQNRGGGQARGIPSSIPILGIQPEGKGVRTKKEPSAATKRAGRVAENNQDSRRDSLGYDEASNTLTIVLAGAELLSLNTSLRMHHAKQTKLKTTWLKRIKALMLLNICIYDQWKANHSKAFPLIVEEVYATGQSNCLDVESVTAACKPIIDALVRTQFIPDDKPEYIAQPIAYTFRQPANGLVLVLRPAPKPWGEISDSTMEIAKRMPALPG
;
A
#
# COMPACT_ATOMS: atom_id res chain seq x y z
N MET A 1 13.47 -24.14 -61.37
CA MET A 1 14.18 -25.39 -60.96
C MET A 1 13.89 -25.61 -59.48
N GLY A 2 13.60 -26.85 -59.02
CA GLY A 2 13.36 -27.22 -57.60
C GLY A 2 12.15 -26.53 -56.93
N SER A 3 11.07 -27.18 -56.46
CA SER A 3 10.72 -28.58 -56.19
C SER A 3 11.37 -29.25 -54.96
N LEU A 4 10.52 -29.96 -54.20
CA LEU A 4 10.74 -30.81 -53.00
C LEU A 4 10.80 -30.10 -51.61
N PHE A 5 10.19 -30.61 -50.53
CA PHE A 5 8.95 -31.41 -50.38
C PHE A 5 8.42 -31.40 -48.90
N ARG A 6 7.23 -31.98 -48.71
CA ARG A 6 6.47 -32.39 -47.49
C ARG A 6 7.27 -32.63 -46.18
N SER A 7 6.68 -32.54 -44.97
CA SER A 7 5.52 -33.35 -44.54
C SER A 7 4.79 -32.90 -43.26
N THR A 8 3.50 -33.24 -43.17
CA THR A 8 2.62 -33.14 -42.00
C THR A 8 2.60 -34.45 -41.21
N ILE A 9 2.47 -34.40 -39.87
CA ILE A 9 1.92 -35.50 -39.06
C ILE A 9 0.87 -34.96 -38.09
N TYR A 10 -0.35 -35.47 -38.19
CA TYR A 10 -1.38 -35.44 -37.16
C TYR A 10 -1.23 -36.68 -36.27
N LEU A 11 -1.56 -36.58 -34.98
CA LEU A 11 -1.98 -37.76 -34.21
C LEU A 11 -3.02 -37.39 -33.15
N GLN A 12 -4.13 -38.11 -33.19
CA GLN A 12 -5.29 -37.98 -32.31
C GLN A 12 -5.52 -39.33 -31.65
N VAL A 13 -5.58 -39.37 -30.31
CA VAL A 13 -5.90 -40.60 -29.56
C VAL A 13 -6.97 -40.28 -28.51
N GLN A 14 -8.01 -41.10 -28.47
CA GLN A 14 -9.10 -41.00 -27.50
C GLN A 14 -8.86 -41.97 -26.33
N GLY A 15 -9.30 -41.56 -25.14
CA GLY A 15 -10.16 -42.43 -24.33
C GLY A 15 -9.56 -43.18 -23.12
N GLN A 16 -10.52 -43.65 -22.32
CA GLN A 16 -10.44 -44.58 -21.18
C GLN A 16 -9.78 -44.11 -19.87
N ARG A 17 -10.47 -44.42 -18.76
CA ARG A 17 -10.00 -44.34 -17.38
C ARG A 17 -9.88 -45.77 -16.83
N PRO A 18 -8.83 -46.13 -16.08
CA PRO A 18 -8.88 -47.27 -15.18
C PRO A 18 -9.56 -46.90 -13.85
N ARG A 19 -10.23 -47.86 -13.21
CA ARG A 19 -10.92 -47.70 -11.92
C ARG A 19 -10.73 -48.96 -11.05
N ILE A 20 -9.59 -49.04 -10.36
CA ILE A 20 -9.26 -49.94 -9.24
C ILE A 20 -8.44 -49.03 -8.30
N GLY A 21 -8.62 -48.90 -6.99
CA GLY A 21 -8.95 -49.88 -5.95
C GLY A 21 -7.79 -49.80 -4.96
N GLY A 22 -8.02 -49.37 -3.71
CA GLY A 22 -6.96 -48.79 -2.86
C GLY A 22 -6.41 -49.71 -1.77
N PHE A 23 -5.32 -49.27 -1.12
CA PHE A 23 -4.86 -49.76 0.18
C PHE A 23 -4.03 -48.68 0.93
N PHE A 24 -3.92 -48.83 2.26
CA PHE A 24 -2.99 -48.11 3.15
C PHE A 24 -1.70 -48.96 3.33
N TRP A 25 -0.57 -48.46 3.82
CA TRP A 25 -0.25 -47.18 4.51
C TRP A 25 0.52 -46.22 3.54
N GLN A 26 1.50 -45.35 3.84
CA GLN A 26 2.27 -45.00 5.05
C GLN A 26 2.79 -43.54 4.97
N SER A 27 3.17 -42.96 6.12
CA SER A 27 2.90 -41.52 6.36
C SER A 27 4.08 -40.61 6.73
N ASP A 28 5.34 -41.04 6.53
CA ASP A 28 6.51 -40.31 7.08
C ASP A 28 7.59 -39.87 6.07
N GLU A 29 7.77 -40.52 4.92
CA GLU A 29 8.84 -40.13 3.97
C GLU A 29 8.59 -38.77 3.28
N ILE A 30 7.32 -38.42 3.04
CA ILE A 30 6.93 -37.15 2.39
C ILE A 30 7.37 -35.92 3.22
N LYS A 31 7.57 -36.06 4.53
CA LYS A 31 7.96 -34.94 5.42
C LYS A 31 9.43 -34.52 5.23
N LEU A 32 10.32 -35.44 4.84
CA LEU A 32 11.75 -35.15 4.70
C LEU A 32 12.07 -34.36 3.43
N ALA A 33 11.38 -34.66 2.31
CA ALA A 33 11.57 -33.95 1.04
C ALA A 33 11.24 -32.44 1.14
N VAL A 34 10.22 -32.07 1.93
CA VAL A 34 9.79 -30.68 2.11
C VAL A 34 10.79 -29.87 2.95
N ILE A 35 11.44 -30.49 3.93
CA ILE A 35 12.42 -29.81 4.80
C ILE A 35 13.72 -29.50 4.05
N LEU A 36 14.20 -30.41 3.19
CA LEU A 36 15.42 -30.19 2.42
C LEU A 36 15.29 -29.08 1.35
N GLN A 37 14.12 -28.91 0.72
CA GLN A 37 13.89 -27.76 -0.17
C GLN A 37 13.85 -26.41 0.55
N ALA A 38 13.53 -26.38 1.85
CA ALA A 38 13.48 -25.14 2.63
C ALA A 38 14.89 -24.58 2.96
N LEU A 39 15.91 -25.44 3.02
CA LEU A 39 17.26 -25.06 3.45
C LEU A 39 18.17 -24.55 2.32
N PHE A 40 17.87 -24.85 1.05
CA PHE A 40 18.70 -24.46 -0.11
C PHE A 40 18.23 -23.19 -0.86
N ARG A 41 17.27 -22.43 -0.33
CA ARG A 41 16.72 -21.23 -1.00
C ARG A 41 16.93 -19.88 -0.30
N THR A 42 17.78 -19.81 0.73
CA THR A 42 18.13 -18.54 1.40
C THR A 42 19.64 -18.29 1.44
N GLY A 43 20.24 -18.05 0.27
CA GLY A 43 21.55 -17.41 0.20
C GLY A 43 21.45 -15.93 0.60
N GLY A 44 21.90 -15.57 1.81
CA GLY A 44 21.92 -14.16 2.23
C GLY A 44 22.17 -13.91 3.73
N ASN A 45 23.39 -13.52 4.07
CA ASN A 45 23.77 -12.77 5.29
C ASN A 45 23.34 -13.33 6.68
N MET A 46 23.94 -14.44 7.11
CA MET A 46 23.96 -14.82 8.55
C MET A 46 24.97 -14.02 9.41
N GLY A 47 25.85 -13.20 8.82
CA GLY A 47 27.03 -12.65 9.50
C GLY A 47 26.84 -11.45 10.45
N LYS A 48 25.65 -10.85 10.58
CA LYS A 48 25.48 -9.54 11.29
C LYS A 48 24.46 -9.51 12.44
N ARG A 49 24.09 -10.68 13.02
CA ARG A 49 23.11 -10.75 14.13
C ARG A 49 23.64 -11.26 15.48
N TRP A 50 24.89 -11.68 15.56
CA TRP A 50 25.50 -12.19 16.81
C TRP A 50 26.34 -11.15 17.59
N ALA A 51 26.65 -10.00 17.00
CA ALA A 51 27.53 -8.98 17.59
C ALA A 51 26.86 -8.03 18.62
N ILE A 52 25.63 -8.32 19.06
CA ILE A 52 24.89 -7.52 20.07
C ILE A 52 24.36 -8.42 21.21
N ALA A 53 25.02 -9.56 21.43
CA ALA A 53 24.67 -10.54 22.46
C ALA A 53 25.63 -10.56 23.67
N SER A 54 26.59 -9.62 23.71
CA SER A 54 27.74 -9.66 24.62
C SER A 54 28.12 -8.28 25.20
N ASP A 55 27.13 -7.41 25.47
CA ASP A 55 27.33 -6.20 26.27
C ASP A 55 26.89 -6.47 27.73
N PRO A 56 27.82 -6.49 28.71
CA PRO A 56 27.50 -6.67 30.13
C PRO A 56 26.47 -5.67 30.67
N LYS A 57 26.45 -4.43 30.16
CA LYS A 57 25.51 -3.38 30.61
C LYS A 57 24.07 -3.68 30.18
N ILE A 58 23.87 -4.33 29.03
CA ILE A 58 22.54 -4.75 28.58
C ILE A 58 22.05 -5.93 29.43
N LEU A 59 22.91 -6.91 29.71
CA LEU A 59 22.57 -8.07 30.55
C LEU A 59 22.22 -7.66 31.99
N ALA A 60 23.02 -6.78 32.61
CA ALA A 60 22.71 -6.23 33.93
C ALA A 60 21.37 -5.48 33.97
N ARG A 61 21.03 -4.75 32.91
CA ARG A 61 19.75 -4.01 32.79
C ARG A 61 18.54 -4.93 32.63
N ILE A 62 18.73 -6.10 32.00
CA ILE A 62 17.69 -7.14 31.92
C ILE A 62 17.49 -7.80 33.29
N ALA A 63 18.56 -8.20 33.97
CA ALA A 63 18.48 -8.79 35.32
C ALA A 63 17.78 -7.86 36.33
N ALA A 64 18.07 -6.55 36.28
CA ALA A 64 17.40 -5.54 37.09
C ALA A 64 15.90 -5.37 36.74
N GLN A 65 15.47 -5.64 35.51
CA GLN A 65 14.04 -5.62 35.14
C GLN A 65 13.29 -6.89 35.57
N GLU A 66 13.96 -8.04 35.60
CA GLU A 66 13.37 -9.29 36.10
C GLU A 66 13.18 -9.26 37.63
N GLN A 67 14.18 -8.80 38.40
CA GLN A 67 14.05 -8.67 39.87
C GLN A 67 12.89 -7.74 40.27
N ASN A 68 12.70 -6.62 39.58
CA ASN A 68 11.61 -5.68 39.86
C ASN A 68 10.20 -6.19 39.46
N ARG A 69 10.08 -7.41 38.92
CA ARG A 69 8.78 -8.06 38.62
C ARG A 69 8.36 -9.12 39.64
N GLY A 70 9.23 -9.53 40.56
CA GLY A 70 8.95 -10.62 41.52
C GLY A 70 8.04 -10.24 42.71
N GLY A 71 7.84 -8.94 42.98
CA GLY A 71 7.12 -8.47 44.18
C GLY A 71 5.61 -8.31 43.99
N GLY A 72 4.86 -9.42 43.89
CA GLY A 72 3.46 -9.38 43.44
C GLY A 72 2.49 -10.41 44.03
N GLN A 73 2.51 -10.64 45.34
CA GLN A 73 1.58 -11.50 46.12
C GLN A 73 1.46 -12.98 45.71
N ALA A 74 2.06 -13.85 46.53
CA ALA A 74 1.66 -15.26 46.64
C ALA A 74 0.87 -15.50 47.93
N ARG A 75 -0.23 -16.26 47.87
CA ARG A 75 -0.86 -16.94 49.03
C ARG A 75 -1.53 -18.24 48.57
N GLY A 76 -1.27 -19.35 49.25
CA GLY A 76 -2.04 -20.60 49.12
C GLY A 76 -1.30 -21.81 48.53
N ILE A 77 -0.49 -22.49 49.35
CA ILE A 77 -0.19 -23.93 49.22
C ILE A 77 -0.28 -24.52 50.64
N PRO A 78 -0.95 -25.66 50.83
CA PRO A 78 -0.26 -26.96 50.93
C PRO A 78 -1.03 -28.10 50.21
N SER A 79 -0.48 -29.29 49.94
CA SER A 79 0.92 -29.73 49.77
C SER A 79 0.94 -31.19 49.27
N SER A 80 1.66 -31.49 48.18
CA SER A 80 2.08 -32.86 47.86
C SER A 80 3.31 -32.85 46.94
N ILE A 81 4.29 -33.71 47.25
CA ILE A 81 5.61 -33.79 46.59
C ILE A 81 5.56 -34.75 45.38
N PRO A 82 6.38 -34.56 44.33
CA PRO A 82 5.97 -34.91 42.96
C PRO A 82 6.40 -36.30 42.50
N ILE A 83 5.73 -36.77 41.43
CA ILE A 83 6.20 -37.85 40.56
C ILE A 83 6.73 -37.24 39.27
N LEU A 84 7.91 -37.69 38.79
CA LEU A 84 8.44 -37.28 37.50
C LEU A 84 7.53 -37.80 36.38
N GLY A 85 6.90 -36.87 35.65
CA GLY A 85 6.10 -37.15 34.46
C GLY A 85 6.21 -35.99 33.48
N ILE A 86 6.71 -36.26 32.26
CA ILE A 86 6.98 -35.25 31.24
C ILE A 86 5.65 -34.61 30.81
N GLN A 87 5.35 -33.42 31.33
CA GLN A 87 4.37 -32.54 30.69
C GLN A 87 5.07 -31.76 29.56
N PRO A 88 4.46 -31.66 28.36
CA PRO A 88 5.00 -30.82 27.32
C PRO A 88 4.86 -29.36 27.77
N GLU A 89 5.99 -28.67 27.97
CA GLU A 89 5.98 -27.25 28.31
C GLU A 89 5.11 -26.50 27.31
N GLY A 90 4.03 -25.89 27.81
CA GLY A 90 3.05 -25.23 26.97
C GLY A 90 3.73 -24.13 26.19
N LYS A 91 3.88 -24.31 24.87
CA LYS A 91 4.40 -23.29 23.94
C LYS A 91 3.70 -21.98 24.25
N GLY A 92 4.40 -21.09 24.94
CA GLY A 92 3.82 -19.86 25.46
C GLY A 92 3.19 -19.10 24.29
N VAL A 93 1.85 -19.15 24.21
CA VAL A 93 1.11 -18.61 23.08
C VAL A 93 1.34 -17.11 23.14
N ARG A 94 2.28 -16.63 22.32
CA ARG A 94 2.55 -15.21 22.14
C ARG A 94 1.27 -14.60 21.57
N THR A 95 0.38 -14.20 22.46
CA THR A 95 -0.89 -13.54 22.17
C THR A 95 -0.56 -12.39 21.23
N LYS A 96 -0.94 -12.55 19.96
CA LYS A 96 -0.60 -11.59 18.91
C LYS A 96 -1.16 -10.25 19.35
N LYS A 97 -0.28 -9.31 19.76
CA LYS A 97 -0.68 -7.98 20.23
C LYS A 97 -1.73 -7.43 19.27
N GLU A 98 -2.88 -7.07 19.81
CA GLU A 98 -3.98 -6.61 18.98
C GLU A 98 -3.53 -5.46 18.07
N PRO A 99 -3.91 -5.46 16.79
CA PRO A 99 -3.57 -4.38 15.90
C PRO A 99 -4.23 -3.09 16.41
N SER A 100 -3.42 -2.05 16.60
CA SER A 100 -3.89 -0.72 17.02
C SER A 100 -5.02 -0.21 16.12
N ALA A 101 -5.88 0.68 16.62
CA ALA A 101 -6.97 1.27 15.83
C ALA A 101 -6.45 1.89 14.50
N ALA A 102 -5.27 2.51 14.52
CA ALA A 102 -4.56 2.98 13.34
C ALA A 102 -4.20 1.84 12.34
N THR A 103 -3.76 0.68 12.83
CA THR A 103 -3.52 -0.50 11.98
C THR A 103 -4.82 -1.09 11.44
N LYS A 104 -5.89 -1.17 12.26
CA LYS A 104 -7.22 -1.64 11.83
C LYS A 104 -7.79 -0.72 10.74
N ARG A 105 -7.73 0.62 10.92
CA ARG A 105 -8.10 1.63 9.90
C ARG A 105 -7.28 1.50 8.62
N ALA A 106 -5.96 1.40 8.71
CA ALA A 106 -5.09 1.27 7.53
C ALA A 106 -5.32 -0.05 6.76
N GLY A 107 -5.75 -1.12 7.43
CA GLY A 107 -6.25 -2.35 6.79
C GLY A 107 -7.49 -2.09 5.95
N ARG A 108 -8.56 -1.57 6.57
CA ARG A 108 -9.81 -1.22 5.88
C ARG A 108 -9.60 -0.28 4.70
N VAL A 109 -8.77 0.75 4.84
CA VAL A 109 -8.41 1.66 3.74
C VAL A 109 -7.71 0.91 2.60
N ALA A 110 -6.77 0.02 2.90
CA ALA A 110 -6.09 -0.79 1.89
C ALA A 110 -7.02 -1.79 1.19
N GLU A 111 -8.08 -2.24 1.86
CA GLU A 111 -9.10 -3.16 1.35
C GLU A 111 -10.14 -2.44 0.49
N ASN A 112 -10.74 -1.36 0.98
CA ASN A 112 -11.69 -0.54 0.22
C ASN A 112 -11.03 0.05 -1.04
N ASN A 113 -9.75 0.42 -0.98
CA ASN A 113 -9.03 0.96 -2.15
C ASN A 113 -8.56 -0.11 -3.16
N GLN A 114 -8.91 -1.40 -2.97
CA GLN A 114 -8.77 -2.43 -4.01
C GLN A 114 -10.02 -2.56 -4.89
N ASP A 115 -11.18 -2.04 -4.49
CA ASP A 115 -12.34 -1.98 -5.37
C ASP A 115 -12.24 -0.74 -6.28
N SER A 116 -12.38 -0.97 -7.58
CA SER A 116 -12.35 0.05 -8.64
C SER A 116 -13.50 -0.11 -9.63
N ARG A 117 -14.49 -0.96 -9.33
CA ARG A 117 -15.60 -1.32 -10.25
C ARG A 117 -16.58 -0.18 -10.54
N ARG A 118 -16.43 0.94 -9.86
CA ARG A 118 -17.26 2.16 -9.99
C ARG A 118 -16.42 3.41 -10.23
N ASP A 119 -15.14 3.24 -10.57
CA ASP A 119 -14.27 4.36 -10.91
C ASP A 119 -14.53 4.78 -12.36
N SER A 120 -14.50 6.08 -12.63
CA SER A 120 -14.69 6.63 -13.97
C SER A 120 -13.63 7.66 -14.31
N LEU A 121 -13.38 7.77 -15.62
CA LEU A 121 -12.50 8.76 -16.22
C LEU A 121 -13.36 9.55 -17.22
N GLY A 122 -13.31 10.87 -17.16
CA GLY A 122 -13.95 11.76 -18.13
C GLY A 122 -12.99 12.84 -18.56
N TYR A 123 -12.93 13.14 -19.85
CA TYR A 123 -12.11 14.22 -20.42
C TYR A 123 -13.03 15.20 -21.15
N ASP A 124 -12.86 16.48 -20.89
CA ASP A 124 -13.44 17.56 -21.69
C ASP A 124 -12.34 18.24 -22.50
N GLU A 125 -12.44 18.17 -23.82
CA GLU A 125 -11.51 18.80 -24.75
C GLU A 125 -11.68 20.33 -24.80
N ALA A 126 -12.87 20.87 -24.49
CA ALA A 126 -13.14 22.30 -24.57
C ALA A 126 -12.41 23.11 -23.49
N SER A 127 -12.36 22.61 -22.25
CA SER A 127 -11.56 23.16 -21.15
C SER A 127 -10.20 22.48 -20.97
N ASN A 128 -9.89 21.44 -21.76
CA ASN A 128 -8.75 20.55 -21.58
C ASN A 128 -8.65 19.96 -20.15
N THR A 129 -9.78 19.56 -19.58
CA THR A 129 -9.90 19.10 -18.19
C THR A 129 -10.10 17.59 -18.11
N LEU A 130 -9.32 16.91 -17.28
CA LEU A 130 -9.48 15.48 -16.97
C LEU A 130 -10.05 15.28 -15.57
N THR A 131 -11.23 14.67 -15.48
CA THR A 131 -11.90 14.30 -14.23
C THR A 131 -11.74 12.81 -13.95
N ILE A 132 -11.27 12.48 -12.74
CA ILE A 132 -11.08 11.13 -12.23
C ILE A 132 -11.99 10.95 -11.02
N VAL A 133 -12.91 10.00 -11.06
CA VAL A 133 -13.77 9.63 -9.93
C VAL A 133 -13.33 8.29 -9.37
N LEU A 134 -12.99 8.26 -8.08
CA LEU A 134 -12.56 7.09 -7.33
C LEU A 134 -13.65 6.74 -6.29
N ALA A 135 -14.64 5.98 -6.72
CA ALA A 135 -15.83 5.70 -5.93
C ALA A 135 -15.53 4.70 -4.78
N GLY A 136 -16.08 4.95 -3.59
CA GLY A 136 -15.78 4.13 -2.40
C GLY A 136 -14.36 4.31 -1.85
N ALA A 137 -13.54 5.18 -2.44
CA ALA A 137 -12.20 5.48 -1.96
C ALA A 137 -12.21 5.99 -0.50
N GLU A 138 -11.33 5.46 0.34
CA GLU A 138 -11.02 6.04 1.64
C GLU A 138 -9.63 6.67 1.67
N LEU A 139 -9.54 7.84 2.30
CA LEU A 139 -8.27 8.50 2.57
C LEU A 139 -7.74 8.19 3.99
N LEU A 140 -6.42 8.01 4.05
CA LEU A 140 -5.66 7.80 5.29
C LEU A 140 -4.89 9.06 5.63
N SER A 141 -5.22 9.72 6.75
CA SER A 141 -4.56 10.96 7.15
C SER A 141 -3.05 10.80 7.30
N LEU A 142 -2.30 11.87 6.99
CA LEU A 142 -0.84 11.90 7.08
C LEU A 142 -0.34 11.46 8.46
N ASN A 143 -0.98 11.97 9.53
CA ASN A 143 -0.70 11.60 10.91
C ASN A 143 -0.86 10.10 11.21
N THR A 144 -1.71 9.39 10.48
CA THR A 144 -1.81 7.92 10.55
C THR A 144 -0.71 7.25 9.72
N SER A 145 -0.48 7.75 8.50
CA SER A 145 0.54 7.22 7.56
C SER A 145 1.96 7.28 8.13
N LEU A 146 2.36 8.41 8.72
CA LEU A 146 3.69 8.61 9.33
C LEU A 146 3.97 7.64 10.50
N ARG A 147 2.92 7.14 11.17
CA ARG A 147 3.03 6.19 12.30
C ARG A 147 3.02 4.72 11.85
N MET A 148 3.08 4.44 10.55
CA MET A 148 3.09 3.09 9.98
C MET A 148 4.48 2.65 9.52
N HIS A 149 4.86 1.41 9.86
CA HIS A 149 6.05 0.76 9.32
C HIS A 149 6.04 0.74 7.78
N HIS A 150 7.15 1.10 7.14
CA HIS A 150 7.27 1.36 5.70
C HIS A 150 6.65 0.28 4.81
N ALA A 151 6.84 -1.02 5.10
CA ALA A 151 6.23 -2.09 4.30
C ALA A 151 4.69 -1.98 4.15
N LYS A 152 3.98 -1.41 5.14
CA LYS A 152 2.54 -1.13 5.06
C LYS A 152 2.24 0.10 4.20
N GLN A 153 3.07 1.15 4.28
CA GLN A 153 2.99 2.32 3.39
C GLN A 153 3.21 1.91 1.93
N THR A 154 4.20 1.06 1.66
CA THR A 154 4.48 0.49 0.33
C THR A 154 3.32 -0.34 -0.21
N LYS A 155 2.61 -1.11 0.64
CA LYS A 155 1.37 -1.80 0.23
C LYS A 155 0.32 -0.79 -0.23
N LEU A 156 0.06 0.27 0.54
CA LEU A 156 -0.90 1.33 0.17
C LEU A 156 -0.52 2.03 -1.15
N LYS A 157 0.74 2.45 -1.35
CA LYS A 157 1.21 3.02 -2.62
C LYS A 157 1.04 2.04 -3.79
N THR A 158 1.27 0.74 -3.56
CA THR A 158 1.07 -0.31 -4.57
C THR A 158 -0.41 -0.53 -4.89
N THR A 159 -1.31 -0.43 -3.90
CA THR A 159 -2.76 -0.48 -4.13
C THR A 159 -3.21 0.68 -5.02
N TRP A 160 -2.80 1.91 -4.71
CA TRP A 160 -3.13 3.09 -5.53
C TRP A 160 -2.61 2.98 -6.97
N LEU A 161 -1.35 2.55 -7.15
CA LEU A 161 -0.79 2.30 -8.49
C LEU A 161 -1.62 1.30 -9.29
N LYS A 162 -2.07 0.21 -8.66
CA LYS A 162 -2.91 -0.80 -9.32
C LYS A 162 -4.29 -0.24 -9.69
N ARG A 163 -4.92 0.54 -8.81
CA ARG A 163 -6.23 1.17 -9.05
C ARG A 163 -6.17 2.17 -10.21
N ILE A 164 -5.21 3.10 -10.20
CA ILE A 164 -5.02 4.07 -11.29
C ILE A 164 -4.62 3.37 -12.60
N LYS A 165 -3.79 2.32 -12.57
CA LYS A 165 -3.48 1.54 -13.78
C LYS A 165 -4.69 0.77 -14.31
N ALA A 166 -5.57 0.27 -13.45
CA ALA A 166 -6.83 -0.34 -13.88
C ALA A 166 -7.75 0.69 -14.55
N LEU A 167 -7.92 1.87 -13.94
CA LEU A 167 -8.69 2.98 -14.51
C LEU A 167 -8.17 3.37 -15.91
N MET A 168 -6.85 3.52 -16.05
CA MET A 168 -6.17 3.81 -17.32
C MET A 168 -6.48 2.76 -18.40
N LEU A 169 -6.35 1.47 -18.08
CA LEU A 169 -6.56 0.38 -19.04
C LEU A 169 -8.04 0.19 -19.42
N LEU A 170 -8.96 0.48 -18.50
CA LEU A 170 -10.41 0.41 -18.76
C LEU A 170 -10.93 1.60 -19.57
N ASN A 171 -10.22 2.73 -19.57
CA ASN A 171 -10.63 3.97 -20.24
C ASN A 171 -9.57 4.46 -21.23
N ILE A 172 -8.90 3.52 -21.92
CA ILE A 172 -7.67 3.80 -22.69
C ILE A 172 -7.86 4.92 -23.72
N CYS A 173 -8.99 4.96 -24.43
CA CYS A 173 -9.29 6.00 -25.41
C CYS A 173 -9.34 7.42 -24.80
N ILE A 174 -9.85 7.56 -23.56
CA ILE A 174 -9.93 8.83 -22.84
C ILE A 174 -8.54 9.24 -22.32
N TYR A 175 -7.74 8.26 -21.86
CA TYR A 175 -6.35 8.47 -21.51
C TYR A 175 -5.49 8.89 -22.72
N ASP A 176 -5.73 8.32 -23.90
CA ASP A 176 -5.02 8.66 -25.14
C ASP A 176 -5.42 10.05 -25.68
N GLN A 177 -6.69 10.45 -25.55
CA GLN A 177 -7.16 11.82 -25.84
C GLN A 177 -6.52 12.85 -24.91
N TRP A 178 -6.44 12.55 -23.61
CA TRP A 178 -5.72 13.36 -22.63
C TRP A 178 -4.24 13.48 -22.99
N LYS A 179 -3.59 12.34 -23.29
CA LYS A 179 -2.19 12.28 -23.73
C LYS A 179 -1.90 13.16 -24.94
N ALA A 180 -2.78 13.16 -25.94
CA ALA A 180 -2.62 13.98 -27.14
C ALA A 180 -2.63 15.50 -26.85
N ASN A 181 -3.29 15.92 -25.76
CA ASN A 181 -3.42 17.33 -25.36
C ASN A 181 -2.48 17.76 -24.21
N HIS A 182 -1.53 16.90 -23.81
CA HIS A 182 -0.52 17.19 -22.77
C HIS A 182 0.24 18.50 -22.98
N SER A 183 0.56 18.87 -24.22
CA SER A 183 1.26 20.14 -24.54
C SER A 183 0.45 21.42 -24.24
N LYS A 184 -0.87 21.29 -24.03
CA LYS A 184 -1.79 22.39 -23.67
C LYS A 184 -2.22 22.34 -22.19
N ALA A 185 -1.73 21.36 -21.41
CA ALA A 185 -2.29 21.02 -20.10
C ALA A 185 -1.49 21.61 -18.93
N PHE A 186 -0.19 21.84 -19.09
CA PHE A 186 0.73 22.09 -17.98
C PHE A 186 1.12 23.58 -17.81
N PRO A 187 1.33 24.05 -16.57
CA PRO A 187 1.15 23.31 -15.32
C PRO A 187 -0.34 23.20 -14.92
N LEU A 188 -0.67 22.18 -14.12
CA LEU A 188 -2.05 21.87 -13.70
C LEU A 188 -2.41 22.46 -12.34
N ILE A 189 -3.69 22.77 -12.18
CA ILE A 189 -4.36 22.75 -10.89
C ILE A 189 -4.96 21.36 -10.67
N VAL A 190 -4.81 20.84 -9.45
CA VAL A 190 -5.36 19.55 -9.02
C VAL A 190 -6.42 19.80 -7.95
N GLU A 191 -7.69 19.68 -8.29
CA GLU A 191 -8.78 19.83 -7.33
C GLU A 191 -9.05 18.48 -6.65
N GLU A 192 -8.94 18.43 -5.32
CA GLU A 192 -8.90 17.19 -4.53
C GLU A 192 -10.12 17.11 -3.61
N VAL A 193 -11.27 16.70 -4.15
CA VAL A 193 -12.57 16.76 -3.45
C VAL A 193 -12.89 15.41 -2.79
N TYR A 194 -12.69 15.32 -1.47
CA TYR A 194 -12.92 14.10 -0.69
C TYR A 194 -14.28 14.07 0.03
N ALA A 195 -15.12 13.14 -0.42
CA ALA A 195 -16.41 12.80 0.15
C ALA A 195 -16.28 11.67 1.20
N THR A 196 -16.85 11.85 2.39
CA THR A 196 -16.75 10.86 3.49
C THR A 196 -18.09 10.56 4.17
N GLY A 197 -18.35 9.27 4.39
CA GLY A 197 -19.42 8.76 5.24
C GLY A 197 -19.00 8.57 6.71
N GLN A 198 -17.79 8.98 7.08
CA GLN A 198 -17.34 8.99 8.48
C GLN A 198 -17.96 10.18 9.23
N SER A 199 -18.14 10.04 10.54
CA SER A 199 -18.72 11.08 11.41
C SER A 199 -17.92 12.39 11.43
N ASN A 200 -16.63 12.34 11.12
CA ASN A 200 -15.74 13.49 11.00
C ASN A 200 -15.13 13.56 9.59
N CYS A 201 -14.97 14.78 9.08
CA CYS A 201 -14.16 15.04 7.89
C CYS A 201 -12.67 14.84 8.19
N LEU A 202 -11.86 14.77 7.14
CA LEU A 202 -10.44 15.10 7.25
C LEU A 202 -10.30 16.63 7.14
N ASP A 203 -9.23 17.20 7.69
CA ASP A 203 -8.88 18.59 7.42
C ASP A 203 -8.37 18.74 5.97
N VAL A 204 -8.47 19.93 5.38
CA VAL A 204 -8.07 20.19 3.97
C VAL A 204 -6.63 19.75 3.70
N GLU A 205 -5.67 20.13 4.56
CA GLU A 205 -4.28 19.68 4.49
C GLU A 205 -4.13 18.16 4.57
N SER A 206 -4.97 17.49 5.39
CA SER A 206 -4.99 16.03 5.53
C SER A 206 -5.57 15.32 4.30
N VAL A 207 -6.34 16.01 3.45
CA VAL A 207 -6.79 15.49 2.14
C VAL A 207 -5.64 15.55 1.14
N THR A 208 -5.02 16.71 0.92
CA THR A 208 -3.87 16.85 -0.01
C THR A 208 -2.73 15.92 0.36
N ALA A 209 -2.36 15.84 1.64
CA ALA A 209 -1.32 14.93 2.10
C ALA A 209 -1.69 13.43 1.95
N ALA A 210 -2.99 13.09 1.92
CA ALA A 210 -3.47 11.73 1.64
C ALA A 210 -3.64 11.45 0.13
N CYS A 211 -3.76 12.48 -0.71
CA CYS A 211 -3.80 12.37 -2.17
C CYS A 211 -2.40 12.22 -2.79
N LYS A 212 -1.32 12.66 -2.13
CA LYS A 212 0.07 12.46 -2.60
C LYS A 212 0.40 11.05 -3.16
N PRO A 213 0.09 9.91 -2.49
CA PRO A 213 0.32 8.56 -3.06
C PRO A 213 -0.55 8.21 -4.29
N ILE A 214 -1.56 9.03 -4.61
CA ILE A 214 -2.38 8.96 -5.82
C ILE A 214 -1.72 9.79 -6.94
N ILE A 215 -1.18 10.97 -6.61
CA ILE A 215 -0.33 11.75 -7.54
C ILE A 215 0.91 10.94 -7.94
N ASP A 216 1.58 10.28 -6.98
CA ASP A 216 2.66 9.31 -7.23
C ASP A 216 2.23 8.19 -8.21
N ALA A 217 0.96 7.80 -8.19
CA ALA A 217 0.42 6.78 -9.09
C ALA A 217 0.10 7.35 -10.48
N LEU A 218 -0.44 8.57 -10.58
CA LEU A 218 -0.71 9.29 -11.83
C LEU A 218 0.57 9.56 -12.62
N VAL A 219 1.65 10.00 -11.95
CA VAL A 219 2.97 10.18 -12.57
C VAL A 219 3.52 8.84 -13.08
N ARG A 220 3.46 7.78 -12.27
CA ARG A 220 3.94 6.44 -12.65
C ARG A 220 3.07 5.70 -13.67
N THR A 221 1.86 6.17 -13.93
CA THR A 221 0.99 5.75 -15.03
C THR A 221 0.95 6.78 -16.17
N GLN A 222 1.79 7.82 -16.08
CA GLN A 222 2.04 8.82 -17.11
C GLN A 222 0.81 9.66 -17.52
N PHE A 223 -0.22 9.76 -16.66
CA PHE A 223 -1.24 10.80 -16.75
C PHE A 223 -0.62 12.21 -16.61
N ILE A 224 0.45 12.33 -15.82
CA ILE A 224 1.25 13.54 -15.61
C ILE A 224 2.72 13.15 -15.82
N PRO A 225 3.60 13.99 -16.41
CA PRO A 225 5.01 13.64 -16.61
C PRO A 225 5.81 13.48 -15.32
N ASP A 226 5.66 14.40 -14.37
CA ASP A 226 6.37 14.45 -13.07
C ASP A 226 5.54 15.21 -12.02
N ASP A 227 5.93 15.22 -10.74
CA ASP A 227 5.18 15.88 -9.65
C ASP A 227 5.65 17.32 -9.31
N LYS A 228 6.54 17.86 -10.14
CA LYS A 228 7.17 19.18 -10.00
C LYS A 228 6.21 20.36 -10.29
N PRO A 229 6.57 21.59 -9.85
CA PRO A 229 5.87 22.83 -10.19
C PRO A 229 5.66 23.09 -11.69
N GLU A 230 6.53 22.55 -12.56
CA GLU A 230 6.41 22.66 -14.03
C GLU A 230 5.22 21.88 -14.62
N TYR A 231 4.67 20.89 -13.88
CA TYR A 231 3.48 20.14 -14.27
C TYR A 231 2.31 20.28 -13.29
N ILE A 232 2.55 20.62 -12.03
CA ILE A 232 1.53 20.81 -10.98
C ILE A 232 1.80 22.13 -10.26
N ALA A 233 1.01 23.16 -10.58
CA ALA A 233 1.13 24.48 -9.96
C ALA A 233 0.55 24.51 -8.54
N GLN A 234 -0.62 23.89 -8.33
CA GLN A 234 -1.35 24.00 -7.05
C GLN A 234 -2.34 22.84 -6.83
N PRO A 235 -2.31 22.15 -5.67
CA PRO A 235 -3.43 21.35 -5.19
C PRO A 235 -4.48 22.23 -4.50
N ILE A 236 -5.77 21.95 -4.73
CA ILE A 236 -6.91 22.64 -4.11
C ILE A 236 -7.84 21.57 -3.51
N ALA A 237 -7.63 21.22 -2.25
CA ALA A 237 -8.44 20.22 -1.58
C ALA A 237 -9.75 20.79 -1.00
N TYR A 238 -10.80 19.96 -1.01
CA TYR A 238 -12.05 20.21 -0.30
C TYR A 238 -12.61 18.92 0.29
N THR A 239 -13.48 19.03 1.30
CA THR A 239 -13.99 17.85 2.01
C THR A 239 -15.34 18.08 2.67
N PHE A 240 -16.24 17.12 2.49
CA PHE A 240 -17.61 17.18 2.99
C PHE A 240 -18.18 15.78 3.30
N ARG A 241 -19.32 15.76 4.00
CA ARG A 241 -19.99 14.52 4.42
C ARG A 241 -21.06 14.10 3.42
N GLN A 242 -21.08 12.83 3.04
CA GLN A 242 -22.17 12.19 2.30
C GLN A 242 -22.19 10.68 2.55
N PRO A 243 -23.31 9.96 2.31
CA PRO A 243 -23.42 8.53 2.65
C PRO A 243 -22.39 7.61 1.97
N ALA A 244 -21.91 7.97 0.78
CA ALA A 244 -20.92 7.19 0.03
C ALA A 244 -19.53 7.86 0.10
N ASN A 245 -18.52 7.12 0.56
CA ASN A 245 -17.13 7.55 0.44
C ASN A 245 -16.72 7.72 -1.03
N GLY A 246 -15.84 8.66 -1.32
CA GLY A 246 -15.24 8.80 -2.64
C GLY A 246 -14.25 9.96 -2.72
N LEU A 247 -13.41 9.95 -3.75
CA LEU A 247 -12.53 11.05 -4.10
C LEU A 247 -12.78 11.43 -5.56
N VAL A 248 -12.97 12.70 -5.83
CA VAL A 248 -12.87 13.27 -7.18
C VAL A 248 -11.55 14.02 -7.28
N LEU A 249 -10.79 13.74 -8.33
CA LEU A 249 -9.63 14.52 -8.74
C LEU A 249 -9.97 15.21 -10.06
N VAL A 250 -9.86 16.54 -10.11
CA VAL A 250 -9.95 17.30 -11.37
C VAL A 250 -8.57 17.84 -11.72
N LEU A 251 -8.09 17.51 -12.91
CA LEU A 251 -6.83 17.96 -13.47
C LEU A 251 -7.15 18.95 -14.58
N ARG A 252 -7.01 20.24 -14.30
CA ARG A 252 -7.29 21.33 -15.27
C ARG A 252 -6.07 22.23 -15.46
N PRO A 253 -5.90 22.88 -16.64
CA PRO A 253 -4.80 23.82 -16.85
C PRO A 253 -4.86 24.95 -15.82
N ALA A 254 -3.70 25.30 -15.25
CA ALA A 254 -3.58 26.45 -14.39
C ALA A 254 -3.59 27.74 -15.24
N PRO A 255 -4.28 28.82 -14.80
CA PRO A 255 -4.23 30.09 -15.51
C PRO A 255 -2.84 30.76 -15.45
N LYS A 256 -1.99 30.33 -14.50
CA LYS A 256 -0.67 30.89 -14.19
C LYS A 256 0.27 29.81 -13.64
N PRO A 257 1.61 30.00 -13.70
CA PRO A 257 2.58 29.06 -13.13
C PRO A 257 2.44 28.80 -11.61
N TRP A 258 1.72 29.67 -10.89
CA TRP A 258 1.45 29.60 -9.46
C TRP A 258 -0.05 29.37 -9.14
N GLY A 259 -0.79 28.79 -10.08
CA GLY A 259 -2.21 28.44 -9.87
C GLY A 259 -3.11 29.68 -9.77
N GLU A 260 -3.99 29.69 -8.78
CA GLU A 260 -4.95 30.77 -8.52
C GLU A 260 -4.38 31.91 -7.66
N ILE A 261 -3.09 31.85 -7.27
CA ILE A 261 -2.47 32.86 -6.40
C ILE A 261 -2.41 34.21 -7.14
N SER A 262 -2.75 35.31 -6.46
CA SER A 262 -2.75 36.64 -7.08
C SER A 262 -1.34 37.13 -7.41
N ASP A 263 -1.20 37.87 -8.50
CA ASP A 263 0.11 38.37 -8.94
C ASP A 263 0.68 39.36 -7.93
N SER A 264 -0.18 40.15 -7.28
CA SER A 264 0.18 41.02 -6.16
C SER A 264 0.76 40.26 -4.97
N THR A 265 0.25 39.06 -4.65
CA THR A 265 0.83 38.21 -3.60
C THR A 265 2.21 37.71 -4.02
N MET A 266 2.36 37.30 -5.28
CA MET A 266 3.64 36.83 -5.82
C MET A 266 4.69 37.95 -5.96
N GLU A 267 4.28 39.18 -6.25
CA GLU A 267 5.15 40.36 -6.22
C GLU A 267 5.65 40.69 -4.82
N ILE A 268 4.78 40.63 -3.80
CA ILE A 268 5.16 40.85 -2.41
C ILE A 268 6.14 39.75 -1.95
N ALA A 269 5.86 38.49 -2.27
CA ALA A 269 6.74 37.37 -1.96
C ALA A 269 8.13 37.51 -2.61
N LYS A 270 8.20 37.94 -3.88
CA LYS A 270 9.46 38.23 -4.59
C LYS A 270 10.25 39.42 -4.02
N ARG A 271 9.63 40.27 -3.19
CA ARG A 271 10.25 41.43 -2.51
C ARG A 271 10.56 41.16 -1.03
N MET A 272 10.43 39.92 -0.55
CA MET A 272 10.83 39.58 0.81
C MET A 272 12.33 39.87 1.02
N PRO A 273 12.73 40.54 2.11
CA PRO A 273 14.13 40.80 2.39
C PRO A 273 14.88 39.49 2.68
N ALA A 274 16.13 39.41 2.23
CA ALA A 274 17.02 38.33 2.63
C ALA A 274 17.21 38.36 4.16
N LEU A 275 17.17 37.18 4.79
CA LEU A 275 17.56 37.05 6.19
C LEU A 275 19.08 37.28 6.32
N PRO A 276 19.57 37.83 7.44
CA PRO A 276 21.00 37.81 7.74
C PRO A 276 21.48 36.35 7.82
N GLY A 277 22.61 36.07 7.16
CA GLY A 277 23.26 34.75 7.13
C GLY A 277 24.30 34.55 8.22
#